data_AF-A0A328SI05-F1
#
_entry.id   AF-A0A328SI05-F1
#
_cell.length_a   1.000
_cell.length_b   1.000
_cell.length_c   1.000
_cell.angle_alpha   90.00
_cell.angle_beta   90.00
_cell.angle_gamma   90.00
#
_symmetry.space_group_name_H-M   'P 1'
#
loop_
_entity.id
_entity.type
_entity.pdbx_description
1 polymer ?
#
loop_
_entity_poly.entity_id
_entity_poly.type
_entity_poly.pdbx_seq_one_letter_code
_entity_poly.pdbx_strand_id
1 'polypeptide(L)'
;MMYDNQYISLSGGYSYNVPSAYLSVRNMITTIKKKIDSLLNKLSEGISSYLMDNLKINLRLFKDVLMELTGHSRELFDFMSIERMYLYVMENKRYDFIGRLNQLFDLYCSVVCRKLRSDEKEYHDNYENFEDALMDTEEYFYLNICKKSEYFDVRVLSSITNSLLKK
;
A
#
# COMPACT_ATOMS: atom_id res chain seq x y z
N MET A 1 23.00 3.16 -23.62
CA MET A 1 22.68 3.57 -22.24
C MET A 1 22.28 2.32 -21.48
N MET A 2 23.10 1.88 -20.54
CA MET A 2 22.80 0.73 -19.66
C MET A 2 21.84 1.22 -18.57
N TYR A 3 20.66 0.61 -18.48
CA TYR A 3 19.74 0.85 -17.38
C TYR A 3 20.12 -0.12 -16.25
N ASP A 4 20.51 0.43 -15.10
CA ASP A 4 20.77 -0.31 -13.87
C ASP A 4 19.50 -1.03 -13.41
N ASN A 5 19.40 -2.31 -13.79
CA ASN A 5 18.43 -3.26 -13.26
C ASN A 5 19.01 -3.89 -11.99
N GLN A 6 18.82 -3.26 -10.84
CA GLN A 6 19.04 -3.93 -9.57
C GLN A 6 17.83 -4.81 -9.25
N TYR A 7 17.76 -5.99 -9.88
CA TYR A 7 16.99 -7.11 -9.35
C TYR A 7 17.65 -7.54 -8.05
N ILE A 8 16.97 -7.32 -6.92
CA ILE A 8 17.41 -7.88 -5.65
C ILE A 8 17.06 -9.37 -5.69
N SER A 9 18.05 -10.23 -5.92
CA SER A 9 17.90 -11.68 -5.80
C SER A 9 17.64 -12.03 -4.33
N LEU A 10 16.48 -12.63 -4.06
CA LEU A 10 16.04 -13.04 -2.72
C LEU A 10 16.29 -14.53 -2.43
N SER A 11 17.19 -15.20 -3.17
CA SER A 11 17.45 -16.64 -3.04
C SER A 11 18.37 -17.01 -1.87
N GLY A 12 18.15 -16.45 -0.69
CA GLY A 12 18.88 -16.81 0.52
C GLY A 12 17.94 -16.74 1.72
N GLY A 13 17.74 -17.86 2.42
CA GLY A 13 16.94 -17.88 3.64
C GLY A 13 17.50 -16.91 4.67
N TYR A 14 16.83 -15.78 4.86
CA TYR A 14 17.22 -14.79 5.84
C TYR A 14 16.60 -15.15 7.18
N SER A 15 17.44 -15.59 8.11
CA SER A 15 17.18 -15.37 9.53
C SER A 15 17.28 -13.86 9.76
N TYR A 16 16.13 -13.18 9.80
CA TYR A 16 16.08 -11.72 9.89
C TYR A 16 16.41 -11.26 11.32
N ASN A 17 17.65 -10.80 11.51
CA ASN A 17 17.94 -9.89 12.61
C ASN A 17 17.24 -8.54 12.31
N VAL A 18 16.56 -7.94 13.29
CA VAL A 18 15.76 -6.70 13.13
C VAL A 18 16.42 -5.58 12.28
N PRO A 19 17.75 -5.30 12.38
CA PRO A 19 18.41 -4.30 11.54
C PRO A 19 18.41 -4.63 10.04
N SER A 20 18.50 -5.92 9.66
CA SER A 20 18.44 -6.31 8.24
C SER A 20 17.03 -6.24 7.68
N ALA A 21 16.01 -6.56 8.50
CA ALA A 21 14.61 -6.47 8.12
C ALA A 21 14.19 -5.01 7.85
N TYR A 22 14.59 -4.09 8.73
CA TYR A 22 14.35 -2.66 8.57
C TYR A 22 14.95 -2.10 7.27
N LEU A 23 16.21 -2.43 6.98
CA LEU A 23 16.89 -1.95 5.77
C LEU A 23 16.24 -2.49 4.50
N SER A 24 15.90 -3.78 4.48
CA SER A 24 15.21 -4.42 3.35
C SER A 24 13.84 -3.77 3.07
N VAL A 25 13.01 -3.62 4.10
CA VAL A 25 11.70 -2.98 4.01
C VAL A 25 11.84 -1.53 3.53
N ARG A 26 12.77 -0.76 4.09
CA ARG A 26 13.01 0.64 3.68
C ARG A 26 13.43 0.76 2.21
N ASN A 27 14.29 -0.14 1.73
CA ASN A 27 14.73 -0.16 0.34
C ASN A 27 13.59 -0.51 -0.61
N MET A 28 12.72 -1.45 -0.23
CA MET A 28 11.52 -1.80 -0.99
C MET A 28 10.53 -0.63 -1.05
N ILE A 29 10.26 0.02 0.09
CA ILE A 29 9.42 1.23 0.16
C ILE A 29 9.95 2.29 -0.79
N THR A 30 11.25 2.57 -0.74
CA THR A 30 11.91 3.56 -1.62
C THR A 30 11.73 3.20 -3.09
N THR A 31 11.82 1.91 -3.42
CA THR A 31 11.64 1.42 -4.80
C THR A 31 10.19 1.60 -5.26
N ILE A 32 9.22 1.18 -4.45
CA ILE A 32 7.79 1.33 -4.76
C ILE A 32 7.43 2.81 -4.95
N LYS A 33 7.86 3.68 -4.04
CA LYS A 33 7.62 5.14 -4.15
C LYS A 33 8.13 5.72 -5.46
N LYS A 34 9.38 5.41 -5.83
CA LYS A 34 9.94 5.85 -7.13
C LYS A 34 9.10 5.38 -8.32
N LYS A 35 8.52 4.18 -8.25
CA LYS A 35 7.64 3.67 -9.30
C LYS A 35 6.29 4.39 -9.31
N ILE A 36 5.68 4.65 -8.15
CA ILE A 36 4.43 5.41 -8.03
C ILE A 36 4.64 6.85 -8.54
N ASP A 37 5.72 7.52 -8.13
CA ASP A 37 6.04 8.87 -8.60
C ASP A 37 6.25 8.90 -10.13
N SER A 38 6.91 7.88 -10.68
CA SER A 38 7.04 7.75 -12.14
C SER A 38 5.70 7.53 -12.84
N LEU A 39 4.71 6.90 -12.19
CA LEU A 39 3.36 6.76 -12.74
C LEU A 39 2.64 8.11 -12.70
N LEU A 40 2.69 8.82 -11.57
CA LEU A 40 2.08 10.13 -11.38
C LEU A 40 2.60 11.15 -12.41
N ASN A 41 3.92 11.19 -12.63
CA ASN A 41 4.55 12.09 -13.60
C ASN A 41 4.19 11.79 -15.06
N LYS A 42 3.75 10.57 -15.37
CA LYS A 42 3.39 10.13 -16.73
C LYS A 42 1.88 10.08 -16.97
N LEU A 43 1.07 10.52 -16.00
CA LEU A 43 -0.39 10.55 -16.15
C LEU A 43 -0.84 11.38 -17.36
N SER A 44 -0.18 12.50 -17.61
CA SER A 44 -0.46 13.38 -18.76
C SER A 44 0.04 12.82 -20.10
N GLU A 45 1.02 11.91 -20.08
CA GLU A 45 1.69 11.38 -21.27
C GLU A 45 1.20 9.97 -21.64
N GLY A 46 0.37 9.37 -20.79
CA GLY A 46 -0.09 7.99 -20.90
C GLY A 46 0.80 7.02 -20.12
N ILE A 47 0.16 6.21 -19.27
CA ILE A 47 0.83 5.17 -18.50
C ILE A 47 1.14 3.96 -19.39
N SER A 48 2.40 3.54 -19.47
CA SER A 48 2.77 2.31 -20.18
C SER A 48 2.41 1.06 -19.36
N SER A 49 2.00 -0.02 -20.05
CA SER A 49 1.75 -1.33 -19.43
C SER A 49 2.93 -1.83 -18.60
N TYR A 50 4.15 -1.60 -19.09
CA TYR A 50 5.38 -1.93 -18.39
C TYR A 50 5.49 -1.28 -17.01
N LEU A 51 5.11 0.00 -16.85
CA LEU A 51 5.17 0.67 -15.55
C LEU A 51 4.15 0.07 -14.57
N MET A 52 2.96 -0.30 -15.05
CA MET A 52 1.94 -0.95 -14.24
C MET A 52 2.40 -2.33 -13.77
N ASP A 53 2.90 -3.17 -14.68
CA ASP A 53 3.37 -4.53 -14.34
C ASP A 53 4.52 -4.48 -13.32
N ASN A 54 5.43 -3.52 -13.48
CA ASN A 54 6.49 -3.30 -12.49
C ASN A 54 5.94 -2.93 -11.12
N LEU A 55 4.95 -2.03 -11.03
CA LEU A 55 4.36 -1.69 -9.74
C LEU A 55 3.69 -2.91 -9.09
N LYS A 56 2.93 -3.70 -9.86
CA LYS A 56 2.31 -4.95 -9.36
C LYS A 56 3.34 -5.92 -8.79
N ILE A 57 4.45 -6.13 -9.50
CA ILE A 57 5.54 -6.99 -9.02
C ILE A 57 6.12 -6.46 -7.70
N ASN A 58 6.37 -5.16 -7.61
CA ASN A 58 6.96 -4.57 -6.40
C ASN A 58 6.01 -4.62 -5.20
N LEU A 59 4.70 -4.40 -5.40
CA LEU A 59 3.69 -4.55 -4.33
C LEU A 59 3.66 -5.99 -3.82
N ARG A 60 3.68 -6.98 -4.72
CA ARG A 60 3.73 -8.40 -4.35
C ARG A 60 5.00 -8.75 -3.58
N LEU A 61 6.17 -8.31 -4.04
CA LEU A 61 7.44 -8.56 -3.34
C LEU A 61 7.43 -7.96 -1.93
N PHE A 62 6.84 -6.79 -1.77
CA PHE A 62 6.73 -6.14 -0.47
C PHE A 62 5.76 -6.88 0.46
N LYS A 63 4.64 -7.40 -0.06
CA LYS A 63 3.76 -8.31 0.66
C LYS A 63 4.50 -9.54 1.17
N ASP A 64 5.27 -10.19 0.30
CA ASP A 64 6.01 -11.40 0.63
C ASP A 64 6.99 -11.12 1.78
N VAL A 65 7.65 -9.96 1.78
CA VAL A 65 8.49 -9.53 2.90
C VAL A 65 7.69 -9.29 4.18
N LEU A 66 6.54 -8.62 4.11
CA LEU A 66 5.69 -8.39 5.29
C LEU A 66 5.18 -9.70 5.90
N MET A 67 4.91 -10.72 5.08
CA MET A 67 4.47 -12.04 5.55
C MET A 67 5.54 -12.77 6.38
N GLU A 68 6.81 -12.52 6.08
CA GLU A 68 7.94 -13.10 6.84
C GLU A 68 8.23 -12.36 8.15
N LEU A 69 7.62 -11.19 8.38
CA LEU A 69 7.80 -10.41 9.62
C LEU A 69 6.86 -10.87 10.73
N THR A 70 7.41 -11.53 11.74
CA THR A 70 6.65 -11.93 12.94
C THR A 70 6.11 -10.71 13.70
N GLY A 71 4.86 -10.80 14.20
CA GLY A 71 4.22 -9.72 14.96
C GLY A 71 3.68 -8.54 14.12
N HIS A 72 3.72 -8.63 12.79
CA HIS A 72 3.27 -7.57 11.86
C HIS A 72 1.98 -7.92 11.12
N SER A 73 1.13 -8.77 11.72
CA SER A 73 -0.10 -9.26 11.08
C SER A 73 -1.09 -8.14 10.76
N ARG A 74 -1.21 -7.15 11.65
CA ARG A 74 -2.10 -6.00 11.44
C ARG A 74 -1.68 -5.20 10.21
N GLU A 75 -0.40 -4.81 10.15
CA GLU A 75 0.16 -4.05 9.02
C GLU A 75 0.08 -4.84 7.71
N LEU A 76 0.27 -6.16 7.75
CA LEU A 76 0.06 -7.01 6.58
C LEU A 76 -1.38 -6.90 6.05
N PHE A 77 -2.40 -6.94 6.92
CA PHE A 77 -3.80 -6.80 6.50
C PHE A 77 -4.08 -5.40 5.94
N ASP A 78 -3.54 -4.36 6.57
CA ASP A 78 -3.68 -2.98 6.10
C ASP A 78 -3.03 -2.81 4.72
N PHE A 79 -1.83 -3.36 4.53
CA PHE A 79 -1.16 -3.37 3.24
C PHE A 79 -1.97 -4.12 2.19
N MET A 80 -2.58 -5.26 2.53
CA MET A 80 -3.41 -6.01 1.59
C MET A 80 -4.61 -5.19 1.11
N SER A 81 -5.18 -4.31 1.95
CA SER A 81 -6.21 -3.38 1.50
C SER A 81 -5.66 -2.35 0.51
N ILE A 82 -4.53 -1.72 0.85
CA ILE A 82 -3.83 -0.76 -0.03
C ILE A 82 -3.46 -1.39 -1.38
N GLU A 83 -2.88 -2.60 -1.35
CA GLU A 83 -2.53 -3.40 -2.53
C GLU A 83 -3.75 -3.59 -3.44
N ARG A 84 -4.89 -4.02 -2.87
CA ARG A 84 -6.13 -4.23 -3.64
C ARG A 84 -6.63 -2.95 -4.30
N MET A 85 -6.63 -1.83 -3.58
CA MET A 85 -7.04 -0.54 -4.14
C MET A 85 -6.12 -0.12 -5.30
N TYR A 86 -4.80 -0.27 -5.15
CA TYR A 86 -3.85 0.01 -6.23
C TYR A 86 -4.10 -0.86 -7.46
N LEU A 87 -4.25 -2.16 -7.27
CA LEU A 87 -4.51 -3.11 -8.37
C LEU A 87 -5.80 -2.76 -9.10
N TYR A 88 -6.86 -2.47 -8.35
CA TYR A 88 -8.15 -2.09 -8.92
C TYR A 88 -8.06 -0.80 -9.75
N VAL A 89 -7.44 0.24 -9.19
CA VAL A 89 -7.25 1.52 -9.87
C VAL A 89 -6.47 1.35 -11.17
N MET A 90 -5.40 0.55 -11.14
CA MET A 90 -4.59 0.28 -12.32
C MET A 90 -5.39 -0.46 -13.40
N GLU A 91 -6.12 -1.51 -13.02
CA GLU A 91 -6.88 -2.34 -13.96
C GLU A 91 -8.06 -1.61 -14.59
N ASN A 92 -8.71 -0.72 -13.82
CA ASN A 92 -9.86 0.06 -14.28
C ASN A 92 -9.47 1.46 -14.77
N LYS A 93 -8.16 1.77 -14.88
CA LYS A 93 -7.62 3.05 -15.36
C LYS A 93 -8.15 4.28 -14.59
N ARG A 94 -8.44 4.13 -13.30
CA ARG A 94 -8.93 5.20 -12.39
C ARG A 94 -7.78 6.01 -11.79
N TYR A 95 -6.87 6.45 -12.67
CA TYR A 95 -5.57 6.96 -12.24
C TYR A 95 -5.62 8.28 -11.46
N ASP A 96 -6.75 8.98 -11.54
CA ASP A 96 -7.10 10.13 -10.69
C ASP A 96 -7.00 9.80 -9.19
N PHE A 97 -7.16 8.52 -8.80
CA PHE A 97 -7.08 8.08 -7.41
C PHE A 97 -5.67 7.72 -6.92
N ILE A 98 -4.69 7.57 -7.84
CA ILE A 98 -3.32 7.13 -7.47
C ILE A 98 -2.68 8.12 -6.49
N GLY A 99 -2.92 9.42 -6.62
CA GLY A 99 -2.36 10.43 -5.72
C GLY A 99 -2.77 10.21 -4.26
N ARG A 100 -4.06 9.91 -4.02
CA ARG A 100 -4.57 9.61 -2.68
C ARG A 100 -3.99 8.31 -2.13
N LEU A 101 -3.91 7.26 -2.97
CA LEU A 101 -3.28 6.01 -2.57
C LEU A 101 -1.79 6.16 -2.24
N ASN A 102 -1.09 7.10 -2.90
CA ASN A 102 0.32 7.38 -2.61
C ASN A 102 0.48 8.02 -1.22
N GLN A 103 -0.39 8.97 -0.88
CA GLN A 103 -0.42 9.59 0.45
C GLN A 103 -0.71 8.54 1.54
N LEU A 104 -1.68 7.65 1.31
CA LEU A 104 -1.98 6.55 2.23
C LEU A 104 -0.81 5.59 2.38
N PHE A 105 -0.16 5.23 1.26
CA PHE A 105 1.02 4.37 1.28
C PHE A 105 2.19 5.00 2.03
N ASP A 106 2.36 6.33 1.97
CA ASP A 106 3.38 7.05 2.73
C ASP A 106 3.15 6.97 4.24
N LEU A 107 1.91 7.13 4.69
CA LEU A 107 1.53 6.94 6.09
C LEU A 107 1.79 5.51 6.54
N TYR A 108 1.38 4.53 5.73
CA TYR A 108 1.62 3.11 5.98
C TYR A 108 3.12 2.81 6.14
N CYS A 109 3.95 3.31 5.22
CA CYS A 109 5.39 3.13 5.25
C CYS A 109 6.02 3.70 6.53
N SER A 110 5.53 4.85 7.00
CA SER A 110 5.96 5.46 8.26
C SER A 110 5.66 4.55 9.46
N VAL A 111 4.45 3.98 9.52
CA VAL A 111 4.02 3.04 10.56
C VAL A 111 4.91 1.81 10.60
N VAL A 112 5.11 1.13 9.45
CA VAL A 112 5.93 -0.09 9.38
C VAL A 112 7.37 0.20 9.79
N CYS A 113 7.96 1.29 9.29
CA CYS A 113 9.33 1.68 9.64
C CYS A 113 9.48 1.96 11.15
N ARG A 114 8.49 2.56 11.80
CA ARG A 114 8.52 2.83 13.25
C ARG A 114 8.38 1.56 14.07
N LYS A 115 7.47 0.67 13.67
CA LYS A 115 7.32 -0.65 14.30
C LYS A 115 8.59 -1.48 14.24
N LEU A 116 9.23 -1.52 13.07
CA LEU A 116 10.50 -2.24 12.88
C LEU A 116 11.67 -1.63 13.67
N ARG A 117 11.60 -0.35 14.01
CA ARG A 117 12.59 0.33 14.88
C ARG A 117 12.28 0.18 16.37
N SER A 118 11.19 -0.49 16.72
CA SER A 118 10.70 -0.63 18.11
C SER A 118 10.46 0.70 18.81
N ASP A 119 10.01 1.71 18.06
CA ASP A 119 9.63 3.01 18.59
C ASP A 119 8.13 3.01 18.92
N GLU A 120 7.75 2.42 20.05
CA GLU A 120 6.35 2.11 20.38
C GLU A 120 5.46 3.36 20.47
N LYS A 121 5.94 4.44 21.10
CA LYS A 121 5.16 5.67 21.25
C LYS A 121 4.90 6.31 19.89
N GLU A 122 5.95 6.50 19.11
CA GLU A 122 5.85 7.08 17.77
C GLU A 122 5.06 6.18 16.81
N TYR A 123 5.09 4.86 17.01
CA TYR A 123 4.27 3.91 16.28
C TYR A 123 2.78 4.11 16.60
N HIS A 124 2.38 4.15 17.87
CA HIS A 124 0.97 4.30 18.25
C HIS A 124 0.37 5.62 17.73
N ASP A 125 1.07 6.74 17.93
CA ASP A 125 0.62 8.05 17.46
C ASP A 125 0.46 8.08 15.92
N ASN A 126 1.36 7.43 15.18
CA ASN A 126 1.25 7.35 13.73
C ASN A 126 0.22 6.34 13.25
N TYR A 127 -0.01 5.27 14.03
CA TYR A 127 -0.94 4.23 13.66
C TYR A 127 -2.37 4.76 13.67
N GLU A 128 -2.76 5.55 14.68
CA GLU A 128 -4.09 6.20 14.72
C GLU A 128 -4.32 7.09 13.49
N ASN A 129 -3.35 7.96 13.19
CA ASN A 129 -3.41 8.83 12.00
C ASN A 129 -3.50 8.03 10.69
N PHE A 130 -2.82 6.88 10.61
CA PHE A 130 -2.88 6.00 9.46
C PHE A 130 -4.24 5.29 9.35
N GLU A 131 -4.78 4.80 10.47
CA GLU A 131 -6.05 4.07 10.51
C GLU A 131 -7.22 4.96 10.08
N ASP A 132 -7.26 6.21 10.55
CA ASP A 132 -8.25 7.20 10.10
C ASP A 132 -8.13 7.46 8.59
N ALA A 133 -6.91 7.66 8.09
CA ALA A 133 -6.67 7.88 6.66
C ALA A 133 -7.02 6.66 5.80
N LEU A 134 -6.79 5.44 6.31
CA LEU A 134 -7.15 4.19 5.66
C LEU A 134 -8.68 4.08 5.54
N MET A 135 -9.40 4.26 6.65
CA MET A 135 -10.86 4.21 6.68
C MET A 135 -11.48 5.22 5.71
N ASP A 136 -11.04 6.47 5.75
CA ASP A 136 -11.53 7.53 4.85
C ASP A 136 -11.26 7.20 3.38
N THR A 137 -10.11 6.60 3.09
CA THR A 137 -9.70 6.24 1.73
C THR A 137 -10.47 5.03 1.22
N GLU A 138 -10.67 4.01 2.06
CA GLU A 138 -11.50 2.85 1.76
C GLU A 138 -12.94 3.26 1.49
N GLU A 139 -13.55 4.04 2.38
CA GLU A 139 -14.92 4.53 2.21
C GLU A 139 -15.07 5.27 0.89
N TYR A 140 -14.18 6.22 0.59
CA TYR A 140 -14.23 6.93 -0.68
C TYR A 140 -14.02 6.00 -1.87
N PHE A 141 -13.09 5.06 -1.78
CA PHE A 141 -12.81 4.08 -2.83
C PHE A 141 -14.05 3.26 -3.17
N TYR A 142 -14.73 2.70 -2.17
CA TYR A 142 -15.93 1.91 -2.39
C TYR A 142 -17.11 2.75 -2.89
N LEU A 143 -17.29 3.97 -2.35
CA LEU A 143 -18.36 4.90 -2.76
C LEU A 143 -18.20 5.45 -4.18
N ASN A 144 -16.97 5.76 -4.61
CA ASN A 144 -16.72 6.62 -5.78
C ASN A 144 -15.82 6.00 -6.85
N ILE A 145 -14.99 5.02 -6.50
CA ILE A 145 -14.01 4.43 -7.41
C ILE A 145 -14.49 3.06 -7.92
N CYS A 146 -14.90 2.18 -7.00
CA CYS A 146 -15.44 0.87 -7.33
C CYS A 146 -16.75 0.96 -8.11
N LYS A 147 -16.95 0.02 -9.03
CA LYS A 147 -18.27 -0.18 -9.65
C LYS A 147 -19.25 -0.62 -8.57
N LYS A 148 -20.46 -0.08 -8.61
CA LYS A 148 -21.53 -0.39 -7.65
C LYS A 148 -21.85 -1.89 -7.55
N SER A 149 -21.64 -2.65 -8.62
CA SER A 149 -21.83 -4.11 -8.67
C SER A 149 -20.71 -4.91 -8.01
N GLU A 150 -19.59 -4.28 -7.65
CA GLU A 150 -18.39 -4.91 -7.08
C GLU A 150 -18.22 -4.59 -5.58
N TYR A 151 -19.27 -4.04 -4.94
CA TYR A 151 -19.34 -3.87 -3.48
C TYR A 151 -19.28 -5.22 -2.79
N PHE A 152 -18.13 -5.55 -2.22
CA PHE A 152 -17.98 -6.67 -1.29
C PHE A 152 -17.17 -6.21 -0.09
N ASP A 153 -17.77 -5.33 0.73
CA ASP A 153 -17.35 -5.21 2.12
C ASP A 153 -18.57 -5.04 3.03
N VAL A 154 -18.81 -6.05 3.87
CA VAL A 154 -19.88 -6.10 4.86
C VAL A 154 -19.70 -5.01 5.93
N ARG A 155 -18.46 -4.56 6.20
CA ARG A 155 -18.18 -3.49 7.17
C ARG A 155 -18.59 -2.13 6.63
N VAL A 156 -18.24 -1.83 5.38
CA VAL A 156 -18.61 -0.58 4.71
C VAL A 156 -20.12 -0.50 4.51
N LEU A 157 -20.74 -1.61 4.06
CA LEU A 157 -22.21 -1.71 4.01
C LEU A 157 -22.85 -1.53 5.38
N SER A 158 -22.29 -2.10 6.45
CA SER A 158 -22.80 -1.90 7.82
C SER A 158 -22.66 -0.45 8.27
N SER A 159 -21.54 0.22 7.98
CA SER A 159 -21.33 1.65 8.29
C SER A 159 -22.34 2.53 7.55
N ILE A 160 -22.51 2.33 6.24
CA ILE A 160 -23.48 3.05 5.40
C ILE A 160 -24.93 2.78 5.83
N THR A 161 -25.27 1.53 6.16
CA THR A 161 -26.61 1.16 6.61
C THR A 161 -26.92 1.79 7.97
N ASN A 162 -25.94 1.79 8.89
CA ASN A 162 -26.08 2.41 10.20
C ASN A 162 -26.17 3.94 10.13
N SER A 163 -25.56 4.59 9.15
CA SER A 163 -25.69 6.05 8.96
C SER A 163 -27.05 6.42 8.37
N LEU A 164 -27.64 5.57 7.52
CA LEU A 164 -28.98 5.77 6.94
C LEU A 164 -30.13 5.49 7.91
N LEU A 165 -29.95 4.55 8.85
CA LEU A 165 -30.94 4.18 9.87
C LEU A 165 -30.97 5.13 11.09
N LYS A 166 -30.03 6.07 11.21
CA LYS A 166 -29.99 7.08 12.27
C LYS A 166 -30.77 8.37 11.94
N LYS A 167 -31.67 8.33 10.96
CA LYS A 167 -32.68 9.38 10.70
C LYS A 167 -33.99 9.02 11.39
#